data_AF-A0A8J4T969-F1
#
_entry.id   AF-A0A8J4T969-F1
#
_cell.length_a   1.000
_cell.length_b   1.000
_cell.length_c   1.000
_cell.angle_alpha   90.00
_cell.angle_beta   90.00
_cell.angle_gamma   90.00
#
_symmetry.space_group_name_H-M   'P 1'
#
loop_
_entity.id
_entity.type
_entity.pdbx_description
1 polymer ?
#
loop_
_entity_poly.entity_id
_entity_poly.type
_entity_poly.pdbx_seq_one_letter_code
_entity_poly.pdbx_strand_id
1 'polypeptide(L)'
;MASDQDVAAVGRILVDGQQELAARFRALFTLRNLGGAEAVRWISEAFSDESALLKHELAYCLGQMQDERAIPVLETVLRDTKQEPMVRHEAGEALGAIGNPKVLELLKRYSEDPVVEVAETCQLAVRRLEWLMNSGNAEKSEAADTNPYSSVDPAPPAQRKSVPELRTQLLDESLPLFERYRAMFTLRNLGSEEAVLALGD
;
A
#
# COMPACT_ATOMS: atom_id res chain seq x y z
N MET A 1 -8.81 24.04 8.03
CA MET A 1 -8.76 23.26 6.78
C MET A 1 -8.08 24.11 5.74
N ALA A 2 -7.13 23.54 4.99
CA ALA A 2 -6.54 24.23 3.84
C ALA A 2 -7.63 24.48 2.79
N SER A 3 -7.55 25.61 2.09
CA SER A 3 -8.47 25.89 0.97
C SER A 3 -8.07 25.08 -0.27
N ASP A 4 -9.00 24.87 -1.20
CA ASP A 4 -8.68 24.27 -2.51
C ASP A 4 -7.57 25.05 -3.24
N GLN A 5 -7.49 26.37 -3.00
CA GLN A 5 -6.44 27.22 -3.55
C GLN A 5 -5.06 26.91 -2.95
N ASP A 6 -4.99 26.58 -1.66
CA ASP A 6 -3.77 26.15 -0.98
C ASP A 6 -3.32 24.77 -1.50
N VAL A 7 -4.27 23.82 -1.63
CA VAL A 7 -4.01 22.49 -2.21
C VAL A 7 -3.49 22.64 -3.65
N ALA A 8 -4.10 23.51 -4.45
CA ALA A 8 -3.68 23.76 -5.81
C ALA A 8 -2.29 24.40 -5.92
N ALA A 9 -1.88 25.23 -4.94
CA ALA A 9 -0.52 25.78 -4.90
C ALA A 9 0.52 24.68 -4.70
N VAL A 10 0.25 23.72 -3.81
CA VAL A 10 1.11 22.56 -3.60
C VAL A 10 1.10 21.63 -4.82
N GLY A 11 -0.07 21.40 -5.41
CA GLY A 11 -0.25 20.62 -6.63
C GLY A 11 0.59 21.10 -7.81
N ARG A 12 0.64 22.42 -8.02
CA ARG A 12 1.50 23.03 -9.05
C ARG A 12 2.98 22.73 -8.86
N ILE A 13 3.47 22.66 -7.62
CA ILE A 13 4.86 22.29 -7.33
C ILE A 13 5.10 20.82 -7.69
N LEU A 14 4.14 19.94 -7.40
CA LEU A 14 4.27 18.50 -7.70
C LEU A 14 4.39 18.22 -9.20
N VAL A 15 3.57 18.87 -10.03
CA VAL A 15 3.55 18.62 -11.49
C VAL A 15 4.58 19.44 -12.28
N ASP A 16 5.25 20.41 -11.66
CA ASP A 16 6.26 21.23 -12.32
C ASP A 16 7.58 20.45 -12.47
N GLY A 17 7.82 19.93 -13.67
CA GLY A 17 9.04 19.21 -14.02
C GLY A 17 10.32 20.05 -14.00
N GLN A 18 10.24 21.38 -13.83
CA GLN A 18 11.39 22.24 -13.59
C GLN A 18 11.79 22.32 -12.10
N GLN A 19 10.94 21.84 -11.20
CA GLN A 19 11.26 21.76 -9.77
C GLN A 19 12.20 20.60 -9.48
N GLU A 20 13.10 20.82 -8.53
CA GLU A 20 13.93 19.77 -7.94
C GLU A 20 13.05 18.63 -7.39
N LEU A 21 13.49 17.40 -7.60
CA LEU A 21 12.74 16.21 -7.18
C LEU A 21 12.41 16.23 -5.68
N ALA A 22 13.31 16.76 -4.84
CA ALA A 22 13.07 16.93 -3.41
C ALA A 22 11.94 17.93 -3.07
N ALA A 23 11.73 18.97 -3.88
CA ALA A 23 10.60 19.89 -3.72
C ALA A 23 9.29 19.19 -4.09
N ARG A 24 9.31 18.38 -5.15
CA ARG A 24 8.16 17.61 -5.64
C ARG A 24 7.74 16.53 -4.64
N PHE A 25 8.68 15.82 -4.02
CA PHE A 25 8.36 14.88 -2.92
C PHE A 25 7.75 15.59 -1.71
N ARG A 26 8.28 16.76 -1.31
CA ARG A 26 7.67 17.55 -0.23
C ARG A 26 6.24 17.98 -0.58
N ALA A 27 5.99 18.36 -1.84
CA ALA A 27 4.64 18.68 -2.31
C ALA A 27 3.71 17.46 -2.27
N LEU A 28 4.17 16.30 -2.77
CA LEU A 28 3.43 15.04 -2.72
C LEU A 28 3.00 14.65 -1.30
N PHE A 29 3.95 14.59 -0.36
CA PHE A 29 3.65 14.24 1.02
C PHE A 29 2.76 15.27 1.72
N THR A 30 2.85 16.54 1.31
CA THR A 30 1.94 17.59 1.77
C THR A 30 0.52 17.31 1.27
N LEU A 31 0.33 17.03 -0.02
CA LEU A 31 -0.98 16.70 -0.60
C LEU A 31 -1.58 15.46 0.04
N ARG A 32 -0.79 14.40 0.27
CA ARG A 32 -1.21 13.20 0.99
C ARG A 32 -1.79 13.54 2.36
N ASN A 33 -1.10 14.39 3.13
CA ASN A 33 -1.54 14.79 4.47
C ASN A 33 -2.76 15.74 4.45
N LEU A 34 -2.91 16.57 3.40
CA LEU A 34 -4.07 17.44 3.23
C LEU A 34 -5.33 16.64 2.86
N GLY A 35 -5.18 15.61 2.05
CA GLY A 35 -6.28 14.74 1.63
C GLY A 35 -7.31 15.44 0.73
N GLY A 36 -8.40 14.72 0.44
CA GLY A 36 -9.54 15.26 -0.31
C GLY A 36 -9.43 15.14 -1.83
N ALA A 37 -10.54 15.48 -2.51
CA ALA A 37 -10.68 15.30 -3.96
C ALA A 37 -9.57 16.00 -4.74
N GLU A 38 -9.25 17.24 -4.35
CA GLU A 38 -8.30 18.06 -5.06
C GLU A 38 -6.87 17.54 -4.90
N ALA A 39 -6.50 17.04 -3.71
CA ALA A 39 -5.20 16.39 -3.51
C ALA A 39 -5.07 15.11 -4.35
N VAL A 40 -6.10 14.25 -4.35
CA VAL A 40 -6.14 13.05 -5.20
C VAL A 40 -5.98 13.43 -6.67
N ARG A 41 -6.67 14.48 -7.13
CA ARG A 41 -6.59 14.97 -8.51
C ARG A 41 -5.16 15.37 -8.89
N TRP A 42 -4.49 16.18 -8.07
CA TRP A 42 -3.11 16.61 -8.33
C TRP A 42 -2.10 15.46 -8.31
N ILE A 43 -2.23 14.53 -7.37
CA ILE A 43 -1.37 13.34 -7.31
C ILE A 43 -1.61 12.45 -8.55
N SER A 44 -2.87 12.31 -8.98
CA SER A 44 -3.22 11.55 -10.19
C SER A 44 -2.65 12.16 -11.47
N GLU A 45 -2.64 13.49 -11.58
CA GLU A 45 -2.10 14.22 -12.75
C GLU A 45 -0.58 14.03 -12.90
N ALA A 46 0.12 13.88 -11.78
CA ALA A 46 1.58 13.74 -11.74
C ALA A 46 2.10 12.38 -12.27
N PHE A 47 1.24 11.39 -12.55
CA PHE A 47 1.66 10.13 -13.19
C PHE A 47 2.15 10.29 -14.63
N SER A 48 1.97 11.48 -15.22
CA SER A 48 2.58 11.87 -16.49
C SER A 48 4.08 12.16 -16.40
N ASP A 49 4.68 12.08 -15.20
CA ASP A 49 6.11 12.29 -15.01
C ASP A 49 6.98 11.12 -15.48
N GLU A 50 8.17 11.44 -15.98
CA GLU A 50 9.14 10.44 -16.45
C GLU A 50 9.88 9.72 -15.30
N SER A 51 9.89 10.28 -14.09
CA SER A 51 10.56 9.67 -12.94
C SER A 51 9.77 8.48 -12.40
N ALA A 52 10.25 7.27 -12.67
CA ALA A 52 9.71 6.03 -12.09
C ALA A 52 9.63 6.12 -10.55
N LEU A 53 10.65 6.68 -9.90
CA LEU A 53 10.69 6.87 -8.46
C LEU A 53 9.56 7.79 -7.96
N LEU A 54 9.29 8.88 -8.68
CA LEU A 54 8.17 9.75 -8.31
C LEU A 54 6.85 9.01 -8.50
N LYS A 55 6.64 8.36 -9.65
CA LYS A 55 5.41 7.61 -9.96
C LYS A 55 5.11 6.52 -8.92
N HIS A 56 6.13 5.80 -8.46
CA HIS A 56 6.01 4.86 -7.35
C HIS A 56 5.45 5.56 -6.10
N GLU A 57 6.09 6.65 -5.65
CA GLU A 57 5.62 7.39 -4.47
C GLU A 57 4.23 8.00 -4.63
N LEU A 58 3.82 8.38 -5.85
CA LEU A 58 2.44 8.82 -6.12
C LEU A 58 1.44 7.70 -5.80
N ALA A 59 1.68 6.49 -6.29
CA ALA A 59 0.84 5.33 -6.03
C ALA A 59 0.81 4.99 -4.53
N TYR A 60 1.99 4.96 -3.89
CA TYR A 60 2.11 4.76 -2.45
C TYR A 60 1.27 5.76 -1.65
N CYS A 61 1.41 7.06 -1.94
CA CYS A 61 0.66 8.11 -1.26
C CYS A 61 -0.85 7.96 -1.45
N LEU A 62 -1.31 7.62 -2.65
CA LEU A 62 -2.73 7.36 -2.91
C LEU A 62 -3.25 6.15 -2.12
N GLY A 63 -2.44 5.09 -2.00
CA GLY A 63 -2.74 3.93 -1.18
C GLY A 63 -2.90 4.29 0.30
N GLN A 64 -1.95 5.06 0.85
CA GLN A 64 -1.99 5.53 2.24
C GLN A 64 -3.14 6.49 2.53
N MET A 65 -3.62 7.25 1.54
CA MET A 65 -4.80 8.09 1.68
C MET A 65 -6.10 7.29 1.80
N GLN A 66 -6.11 6.03 1.32
CA GLN A 66 -7.28 5.14 1.31
C GLN A 66 -8.53 5.76 0.67
N ASP A 67 -8.34 6.70 -0.26
CA ASP A 67 -9.41 7.44 -0.91
C ASP A 67 -9.82 6.77 -2.22
N GLU A 68 -11.07 6.30 -2.30
CA GLU A 68 -11.56 5.56 -3.46
C GLU A 68 -11.55 6.36 -4.77
N ARG A 69 -11.46 7.69 -4.70
CA ARG A 69 -11.29 8.55 -5.88
C ARG A 69 -9.99 8.27 -6.63
N ALA A 70 -9.00 7.68 -5.97
CA ALA A 70 -7.72 7.29 -6.58
C ALA A 70 -7.80 6.01 -7.43
N ILE A 71 -8.85 5.20 -7.26
CA ILE A 71 -8.94 3.89 -7.90
C ILE A 71 -8.80 3.96 -9.44
N PRO A 72 -9.49 4.87 -10.16
CA PRO A 72 -9.37 4.92 -11.62
C PRO A 72 -7.94 5.14 -12.15
N VAL A 73 -7.14 5.99 -11.48
CA VAL A 73 -5.74 6.21 -11.91
C VAL A 73 -4.87 5.01 -11.56
N LEU A 74 -5.05 4.40 -10.39
CA LEU A 74 -4.30 3.21 -9.98
C LEU A 74 -4.59 2.00 -10.87
N GLU A 75 -5.86 1.81 -11.27
CA GLU A 75 -6.22 0.78 -12.27
C GLU A 75 -5.52 1.02 -13.61
N THR A 76 -5.45 2.28 -14.05
CA THR A 76 -4.79 2.65 -15.31
C THR A 76 -3.30 2.31 -15.24
N VAL A 77 -2.64 2.67 -14.14
CA VAL A 77 -1.21 2.42 -13.91
C VAL A 77 -0.89 0.92 -13.83
N LEU A 78 -1.67 0.13 -13.08
CA LEU A 78 -1.47 -1.31 -12.96
C LEU A 78 -1.57 -2.03 -14.32
N ARG A 79 -2.52 -1.58 -15.17
CA ARG A 79 -2.77 -2.16 -16.49
C ARG A 79 -1.73 -1.80 -17.54
N ASP A 80 -1.02 -0.70 -17.35
CA ASP A 80 -0.09 -0.19 -18.36
C ASP A 80 1.24 -0.95 -18.31
N THR A 81 1.39 -1.91 -19.22
CA THR A 81 2.62 -2.71 -19.36
C THR A 81 3.82 -1.91 -19.85
N LYS A 82 3.65 -0.62 -20.19
CA LYS A 82 4.77 0.29 -20.49
C LYS A 82 5.32 0.98 -19.25
N GLN A 83 4.57 1.00 -18.14
CA GLN A 83 5.07 1.45 -16.85
C GLN A 83 6.11 0.46 -16.31
N GLU A 84 7.04 0.99 -15.53
CA GLU A 84 8.07 0.20 -14.88
C GLU A 84 7.42 -0.78 -13.87
N PRO A 85 7.95 -2.01 -13.72
CA PRO A 85 7.51 -2.97 -12.70
C PRO A 85 7.30 -2.36 -11.31
N MET A 86 8.23 -1.49 -10.89
CA MET A 86 8.16 -0.78 -9.60
C MET A 86 6.89 0.05 -9.43
N VAL A 87 6.47 0.76 -10.49
CA VAL A 87 5.27 1.61 -10.43
C VAL A 87 4.01 0.78 -10.46
N ARG A 88 4.02 -0.30 -11.26
CA ARG A 88 2.87 -1.22 -11.40
C ARG A 88 2.60 -1.99 -10.11
N HIS A 89 3.63 -2.51 -9.43
CA HIS A 89 3.39 -3.22 -8.17
C HIS A 89 2.81 -2.27 -7.13
N GLU A 90 3.35 -1.05 -7.02
CA GLU A 90 2.88 -0.06 -6.03
C GLU A 90 1.42 0.35 -6.31
N ALA A 91 1.01 0.42 -7.57
CA ALA A 91 -0.39 0.61 -7.91
C ALA A 91 -1.28 -0.57 -7.43
N GLY A 92 -0.81 -1.81 -7.58
CA GLY A 92 -1.49 -3.00 -7.04
C GLY A 92 -1.58 -2.99 -5.51
N GLU A 93 -0.50 -2.60 -4.83
CA GLU A 93 -0.46 -2.46 -3.37
C GLU A 93 -1.44 -1.38 -2.89
N ALA A 94 -1.40 -0.20 -3.52
CA ALA A 94 -2.29 0.92 -3.22
C ALA A 94 -3.77 0.56 -3.37
N LEU A 95 -4.13 -0.22 -4.39
CA LEU A 95 -5.48 -0.74 -4.57
C LEU A 95 -5.89 -1.68 -3.41
N GLY A 96 -4.99 -2.55 -2.95
CA GLY A 96 -5.20 -3.38 -1.76
C GLY A 96 -5.27 -2.58 -0.45
N ALA A 97 -4.50 -1.51 -0.34
CA ALA A 97 -4.49 -0.58 0.80
C ALA A 97 -5.80 0.20 0.92
N ILE A 98 -6.34 0.69 -0.21
CA ILE A 98 -7.66 1.35 -0.26
C ILE A 98 -8.77 0.39 0.19
N GLY A 99 -8.66 -0.90 -0.16
CA GLY A 99 -9.51 -1.93 0.43
C GLY A 99 -10.93 -2.01 -0.15
N ASN A 100 -11.20 -1.38 -1.30
CA ASN A 100 -12.53 -1.44 -1.93
C ASN A 100 -12.71 -2.78 -2.68
N PRO A 101 -13.76 -3.59 -2.39
CA PRO A 101 -13.99 -4.88 -3.05
C PRO A 101 -14.16 -4.81 -4.57
N LYS A 102 -14.52 -3.65 -5.16
CA LYS A 102 -14.73 -3.49 -6.61
C LYS A 102 -13.48 -3.78 -7.44
N VAL A 103 -12.29 -3.68 -6.83
CA VAL A 103 -11.00 -3.93 -7.52
C VAL A 103 -10.53 -5.38 -7.38
N LEU A 104 -11.27 -6.23 -6.66
CA LEU A 104 -10.87 -7.62 -6.39
C LEU A 104 -10.63 -8.41 -7.67
N GLU A 105 -11.54 -8.34 -8.64
CA GLU A 105 -11.41 -9.08 -9.91
C GLU A 105 -10.27 -8.54 -10.78
N LEU A 106 -9.92 -7.26 -10.64
CA LEU A 106 -8.73 -6.71 -11.27
C LEU A 106 -7.46 -7.29 -10.65
N LEU A 107 -7.37 -7.27 -9.32
CA LEU A 107 -6.20 -7.78 -8.60
C LEU A 107 -6.02 -9.28 -8.82
N LYS A 108 -7.09 -10.08 -8.86
CA LYS A 108 -7.03 -11.51 -9.24
C LYS A 108 -6.54 -11.75 -10.67
N ARG A 109 -6.75 -10.81 -11.58
CA ARG A 109 -6.18 -10.92 -12.93
C ARG A 109 -4.67 -10.69 -12.90
N TYR A 110 -4.23 -9.68 -12.14
CA TYR A 110 -2.81 -9.31 -12.06
C TYR A 110 -2.03 -10.11 -11.01
N SER A 111 -2.66 -10.98 -10.23
CA SER A 111 -1.98 -11.97 -9.38
C SER A 111 -1.25 -13.05 -10.18
N GLU A 112 -1.53 -13.14 -11.47
CA GLU A 112 -0.89 -14.04 -12.45
C GLU A 112 -0.05 -13.24 -13.48
N ASP A 113 0.33 -11.99 -13.16
CA ASP A 113 1.16 -11.17 -14.04
C ASP A 113 2.52 -11.85 -14.29
N PRO A 114 3.09 -11.76 -15.50
CA PRO A 114 4.43 -12.32 -15.77
C PRO A 114 5.55 -11.60 -14.99
N VAL A 115 5.31 -10.38 -14.49
CA VAL A 115 6.23 -9.66 -13.62
C VAL A 115 5.96 -10.06 -12.17
N VAL A 116 6.92 -10.76 -11.56
CA VAL A 116 6.79 -11.37 -10.23
C VAL A 116 6.39 -10.35 -9.17
N GLU A 117 6.99 -9.16 -9.19
CA GLU A 117 6.73 -8.09 -8.22
C GLU A 117 5.26 -7.62 -8.26
N VAL A 118 4.67 -7.59 -9.46
CA VAL A 118 3.26 -7.23 -9.66
C VAL A 118 2.35 -8.37 -9.22
N ALA A 119 2.71 -9.61 -9.59
CA ALA A 119 1.96 -10.80 -9.24
C ALA A 119 1.87 -10.99 -7.72
N GLU A 120 3.00 -11.02 -7.02
CA GLU A 120 3.07 -11.23 -5.56
C GLU A 120 2.32 -10.14 -4.79
N THR A 121 2.49 -8.88 -5.19
CA THR A 121 1.78 -7.74 -4.59
C THR A 121 0.27 -7.84 -4.82
N CYS A 122 -0.17 -8.22 -6.02
CA CYS A 122 -1.59 -8.42 -6.29
C CYS A 122 -2.15 -9.64 -5.52
N GLN A 123 -1.38 -10.71 -5.34
CA GLN A 123 -1.76 -11.85 -4.49
C GLN A 123 -1.97 -11.41 -3.04
N LEU A 124 -1.05 -10.60 -2.48
CA LEU A 124 -1.21 -10.00 -1.16
C LEU A 124 -2.49 -9.15 -1.07
N ALA A 125 -2.70 -8.27 -2.04
CA ALA A 125 -3.86 -7.38 -2.09
C ALA A 125 -5.19 -8.16 -2.20
N VAL A 126 -5.25 -9.23 -3.00
CA VAL A 126 -6.41 -10.15 -3.08
C VAL A 126 -6.70 -10.76 -1.71
N ARG A 127 -5.69 -11.36 -1.07
CA ARG A 127 -5.85 -12.02 0.23
C ARG A 127 -6.26 -11.04 1.31
N ARG A 128 -5.75 -9.80 1.25
CA ARG A 128 -6.17 -8.71 2.13
C ARG A 128 -7.64 -8.34 1.94
N LEU A 129 -8.10 -8.16 0.71
CA LEU A 129 -9.50 -7.83 0.42
C LEU A 129 -10.44 -8.95 0.85
N GLU A 130 -10.09 -10.20 0.54
CA GLU A 130 -10.85 -11.37 0.98
C GLU A 130 -10.92 -11.45 2.51
N TRP A 131 -9.82 -11.15 3.20
CA TRP A 131 -9.81 -11.04 4.65
C TRP A 131 -10.75 -9.93 5.14
N LEU A 132 -10.66 -8.71 4.60
CA LEU A 132 -11.54 -7.58 4.97
C LEU A 132 -13.03 -7.91 4.77
N MET A 133 -13.36 -8.58 3.66
CA MET A 133 -14.73 -9.00 3.35
C MET A 133 -15.25 -10.08 4.32
N ASN A 134 -14.40 -11.04 4.68
CA ASN A 134 -14.75 -12.13 5.60
C ASN A 134 -14.78 -11.67 7.07
N SER A 135 -13.89 -10.75 7.45
CA SER A 135 -13.82 -10.15 8.78
C SER A 135 -15.01 -9.26 9.11
N GLY A 136 -15.79 -8.82 8.11
CA GLY A 136 -17.10 -8.19 8.34
C GLY A 136 -18.13 -9.12 9.01
N ASN A 137 -17.92 -10.44 8.98
CA ASN A 137 -18.80 -11.45 9.59
C ASN A 137 -18.26 -12.04 10.91
N ALA A 138 -16.97 -11.86 11.20
CA ALA A 138 -16.37 -12.28 12.46
C ALA A 138 -16.37 -11.08 13.39
N GLU A 139 -17.33 -11.04 14.30
CA GLU A 139 -17.35 -10.13 15.44
C GLU A 139 -15.94 -9.86 15.95
N LYS A 140 -15.64 -8.57 16.15
CA LYS A 140 -14.60 -8.01 17.04
C LYS A 140 -14.01 -9.07 17.98
N SER A 141 -13.09 -9.88 17.49
CA SER A 141 -12.33 -10.76 18.34
C SER A 141 -11.48 -9.84 19.20
N GLU A 142 -11.65 -9.94 20.51
CA GLU A 142 -10.98 -9.15 21.56
C GLU A 142 -9.44 -9.32 21.60
N ALA A 143 -8.87 -9.86 20.52
CA ALA A 143 -7.45 -9.88 20.19
C ALA A 143 -7.18 -9.21 18.83
N ALA A 144 -7.93 -8.17 18.48
CA ALA A 144 -7.52 -7.22 17.45
C ALA A 144 -6.22 -6.56 17.92
N ASP A 145 -5.11 -7.24 17.60
CA ASP A 145 -3.75 -6.77 17.81
C ASP A 145 -3.67 -5.35 17.25
N THR A 146 -3.59 -4.40 18.18
CA THR A 146 -3.65 -2.98 17.91
C THR A 146 -2.35 -2.62 17.21
N ASN A 147 -2.36 -2.51 15.88
CA ASN A 147 -1.22 -1.96 15.15
C ASN A 147 -0.85 -0.62 15.79
N PRO A 148 0.26 -0.54 16.55
CA PRO A 148 0.57 0.66 17.33
C PRO A 148 1.10 1.78 16.43
N TYR A 149 1.38 1.49 15.16
CA TYR A 149 1.96 2.40 14.19
C TYR A 149 0.93 3.05 13.28
N SER A 150 -0.35 2.66 13.37
CA SER A 150 -1.43 3.19 12.52
C SER A 150 -1.13 3.11 11.02
N SER A 151 -0.31 2.13 10.60
CA SER A 151 0.04 1.89 9.21
C SER A 151 -1.04 1.08 8.48
N VAL A 152 -1.12 1.27 7.17
CA VAL A 152 -1.94 0.42 6.29
C VAL A 152 -1.12 -0.80 5.88
N ASP A 153 -1.25 -1.88 6.64
CA ASP A 153 -0.45 -3.10 6.40
C ASP A 153 -1.06 -3.98 5.28
N PRO A 154 -0.24 -4.55 4.38
CA PRO A 154 -0.70 -5.47 3.34
C PRO A 154 -1.32 -6.76 3.88
N ALA A 155 -0.98 -7.16 5.11
CA ALA A 155 -1.56 -8.32 5.78
C ALA A 155 -1.94 -7.98 7.23
N PRO A 156 -3.04 -8.52 7.76
CA PRO A 156 -3.35 -8.40 9.18
C PRO A 156 -2.33 -9.20 10.00
N PRO A 157 -2.19 -8.92 11.30
CA PRO A 157 -1.35 -9.77 12.16
C PRO A 157 -1.81 -11.24 12.15
N ALA A 158 -0.85 -12.14 12.40
CA ALA A 158 -1.11 -13.55 12.66
C ALA A 158 -1.93 -13.72 13.96
N GLN A 159 -2.60 -14.87 14.09
CA GLN A 159 -3.19 -15.25 15.38
C GLN A 159 -2.08 -15.40 16.43
N ARG A 160 -2.43 -15.25 17.73
CA ARG A 160 -1.46 -15.30 18.83
C ARG A 160 -0.60 -16.56 18.76
N LYS A 161 0.69 -16.36 18.47
CA LYS A 161 1.77 -17.35 18.40
C LYS A 161 2.94 -16.85 19.22
N SER A 162 3.80 -17.76 19.68
CA SER A 162 5.07 -17.41 20.31
C SER A 162 6.05 -16.82 19.30
N VAL A 163 7.04 -16.04 19.77
CA VAL A 163 8.08 -15.47 18.90
C VAL A 163 8.84 -16.54 18.09
N PRO A 164 9.24 -17.69 18.65
CA PRO A 164 9.88 -18.76 17.87
C PRO A 164 9.00 -19.32 16.75
N GLU A 165 7.69 -19.46 16.98
CA GLU A 165 6.74 -19.91 15.95
C GLU A 165 6.57 -18.87 14.84
N LEU A 166 6.46 -17.59 15.20
CA LEU A 166 6.36 -16.48 14.25
C LEU A 166 7.63 -16.36 13.40
N ARG A 167 8.81 -16.49 14.02
CA ARG A 167 10.10 -16.53 13.32
C ARG A 167 10.15 -17.66 12.30
N THR A 168 9.76 -18.87 12.72
CA THR A 168 9.72 -20.04 11.83
C THR A 168 8.79 -19.79 10.65
N GLN A 169 7.60 -19.22 10.89
CA GLN A 169 6.66 -18.87 9.84
C GLN A 169 7.19 -17.78 8.90
N LEU A 170 7.90 -16.76 9.41
CA LEU A 170 8.45 -15.68 8.60
C LEU A 170 9.52 -16.20 7.60
N LEU A 171 10.38 -17.11 8.08
CA LEU A 171 11.50 -17.67 7.32
C LEU A 171 11.12 -18.86 6.43
N ASP A 172 9.90 -19.38 6.53
CA ASP A 172 9.44 -20.51 5.72
C ASP A 172 9.04 -20.04 4.30
N GLU A 173 9.97 -20.17 3.35
CA GLU A 173 9.76 -19.82 1.94
C GLU A 173 8.73 -20.70 1.23
N SER A 174 8.29 -21.82 1.82
CA SER A 174 7.20 -22.63 1.26
C SER A 174 5.81 -22.05 1.55
N LEU A 175 5.71 -21.10 2.48
CA LEU A 175 4.45 -20.44 2.81
C LEU A 175 4.14 -19.29 1.86
N PRO A 176 2.85 -19.05 1.56
CA PRO A 176 2.43 -17.86 0.81
C PRO A 176 2.93 -16.57 1.48
N LEU A 177 3.33 -15.60 0.67
CA LEU A 177 3.85 -14.31 1.14
C LEU A 177 2.92 -13.63 2.17
N PHE A 178 1.60 -13.75 1.97
CA PHE A 178 0.60 -13.27 2.92
C PHE A 178 0.84 -13.82 4.32
N GLU A 179 0.99 -15.14 4.50
CA GLU A 179 1.19 -15.74 5.82
C GLU A 179 2.53 -15.32 6.44
N ARG A 180 3.59 -15.19 5.65
CA ARG A 180 4.89 -14.68 6.12
C ARG A 180 4.76 -13.23 6.62
N TYR A 181 4.03 -12.39 5.89
CA TYR A 181 3.76 -11.00 6.27
C TYR A 181 2.93 -10.88 7.53
N ARG A 182 1.95 -11.77 7.73
CA ARG A 182 1.19 -11.81 9.00
C ARG A 182 2.11 -12.04 10.19
N ALA A 183 3.09 -12.93 10.05
CA ALA A 183 4.08 -13.18 11.10
C ALA A 183 5.01 -11.97 11.31
N MET A 184 5.51 -11.37 10.22
CA MET A 184 6.31 -10.14 10.26
C MET A 184 5.61 -9.01 11.01
N PHE A 185 4.35 -8.72 10.67
CA PHE A 185 3.59 -7.64 11.30
C PHE A 185 3.23 -7.94 12.76
N THR A 186 2.99 -9.22 13.12
CA THR A 186 2.85 -9.59 14.54
C THR A 186 4.15 -9.39 15.31
N LEU A 187 5.31 -9.81 14.78
CA LEU A 187 6.61 -9.58 15.41
C LEU A 187 6.88 -8.07 15.58
N ARG A 188 6.59 -7.27 14.54
CA ARG A 188 6.70 -5.80 14.61
C ARG A 188 5.82 -5.22 15.71
N ASN A 189 4.56 -5.67 15.81
CA ASN A 189 3.62 -5.17 16.81
C ASN A 189 4.00 -5.60 18.25
N LEU A 190 4.61 -6.77 18.43
CA LEU A 190 5.10 -7.24 19.74
C LEU A 190 6.20 -6.33 20.30
N GLY A 191 7.14 -5.90 19.45
CA GLY A 191 8.18 -4.93 19.81
C GLY A 191 9.13 -5.34 20.94
N SER A 192 9.10 -6.61 21.37
CA SER A 192 10.04 -7.15 22.37
C SER A 192 11.44 -7.33 21.76
N GLU A 193 12.47 -7.39 22.60
CA GLU A 193 13.84 -7.66 22.15
C GLU A 193 13.93 -8.95 21.33
N GLU A 194 13.27 -10.02 21.80
CA GLU A 194 13.20 -11.29 21.08
C GLU A 194 12.52 -11.16 19.71
N ALA A 195 11.43 -10.39 19.61
CA ALA A 195 10.71 -10.19 18.35
C ALA A 195 11.50 -9.34 17.35
N VAL A 196 12.23 -8.33 17.84
CA VAL A 196 13.13 -7.50 17.01
C VAL A 196 14.29 -8.35 16.47
N LEU A 197 14.88 -9.21 17.29
CA LEU A 197 15.92 -10.13 16.84
C LEU A 197 15.40 -11.10 15.78
N ALA A 198 14.19 -11.65 15.98
CA ALA A 198 13.55 -12.55 15.02
C ALA A 198 13.24 -11.88 13.66
N LEU A 199 13.06 -10.56 13.61
CA LEU A 199 12.88 -9.80 12.36
C LEU A 199 14.19 -9.54 11.61
N GLY A 200 15.34 -9.64 12.30
CA GLY A 200 16.66 -9.36 11.74
C GLY A 200 17.41 -10.58 11.21
N ASP A 201 16.82 -11.77 11.34
CA ASP A 201 17.37 -13.04 10.85
C ASP A 201 17.06 -13.26 9.35
#